data_AF-A0A914PZE7-F1
#
_entry.id   AF-A0A914PZE7-F1
#
_cell.length_a   1.000
_cell.length_b   1.000
_cell.length_c   1.000
_cell.angle_alpha   90.00
_cell.angle_beta   90.00
_cell.angle_gamma   90.00
#
_symmetry.space_group_name_H-M   'P 1'
#
loop_
_entity.id
_entity.type
_entity.pdbx_description
1 polymer ?
#
loop_
_entity_poly.entity_id
_entity_poly.type
_entity_poly.pdbx_seq_one_letter_code
_entity_poly.pdbx_strand_id
1 'polypeptide(L)'
;MRNRLISVLLFFISFYQISEAIDACQKLAICALDKCIAPASTYPPLEDVVRNLLNKTNFACVLGPTCYEFCKDCETCQYAQEQMKHLILRESTSGKCPKLEECAHSCLRDHMRDPFSCVFKDRCVQYCLDNQDCPQCFELVKRVFTGFCYRGGFIEHYGKKCKPLFDQTAEALVSNIVAS
;
A
#
# COMPACT_ATOMS: atom_id res chain seq x y z
N MET A 1 -33.39 -29.76 -35.81
CA MET A 1 -31.99 -29.93 -35.35
C MET A 1 -31.10 -28.69 -35.52
N ARG A 2 -31.52 -27.64 -36.25
CA ARG A 2 -30.73 -26.41 -36.46
C ARG A 2 -30.69 -25.44 -35.25
N ASN A 3 -31.69 -25.48 -34.36
CA ASN A 3 -31.78 -24.60 -33.18
C ASN A 3 -30.98 -25.04 -31.95
N ARG A 4 -30.45 -26.27 -31.90
CA ARG A 4 -29.67 -26.75 -30.74
C ARG A 4 -28.16 -26.46 -30.85
N LEU A 5 -27.63 -26.28 -32.06
CA LEU A 5 -26.22 -25.95 -32.30
C LEU A 5 -25.88 -24.50 -31.93
N ILE A 6 -26.81 -23.56 -32.16
CA ILE A 6 -26.60 -22.13 -31.85
C ILE A 6 -26.54 -21.88 -30.33
N SER A 7 -27.35 -22.61 -29.55
CA SER A 7 -27.39 -22.46 -28.09
C SER A 7 -26.13 -23.01 -27.39
N VAL A 8 -25.46 -24.00 -27.99
CA VAL A 8 -24.19 -24.54 -27.45
C VAL A 8 -23.02 -23.61 -27.78
N LEU A 9 -23.01 -23.01 -28.97
CA LEU A 9 -22.00 -22.02 -29.36
C LEU A 9 -22.07 -20.74 -28.52
N LEU A 10 -23.27 -20.25 -28.18
CA LEU A 10 -23.43 -19.08 -27.30
C LEU A 10 -23.02 -19.35 -25.85
N PHE A 11 -23.14 -20.59 -25.37
CA PHE A 11 -22.68 -20.97 -24.03
C PHE A 11 -21.15 -21.04 -23.94
N PHE A 12 -20.48 -21.49 -25.01
CA PHE A 12 -19.01 -21.55 -25.04
C PHE A 12 -18.34 -20.17 -25.20
N ILE A 13 -18.96 -19.23 -25.92
CA ILE A 13 -18.39 -17.87 -26.08
C ILE A 13 -18.49 -17.06 -24.78
N SER A 14 -19.45 -17.38 -23.90
CA SER A 14 -19.62 -16.70 -22.61
C SER A 14 -18.57 -17.09 -21.55
N PHE A 15 -17.81 -18.16 -21.76
CA PHE A 15 -16.79 -18.64 -20.81
C PHE A 15 -15.36 -18.22 -21.15
N TYR A 16 -15.12 -17.56 -22.28
CA TYR A 16 -13.77 -17.32 -22.81
C TYR A 16 -13.14 -15.95 -22.50
N GLN A 17 -13.75 -15.11 -21.65
CA GLN A 17 -13.18 -13.83 -21.25
C GLN A 17 -13.10 -13.62 -19.73
N ILE A 18 -12.66 -14.63 -18.97
CA ILE A 18 -11.98 -14.38 -17.70
C ILE A 18 -10.48 -14.33 -17.99
N SER A 19 -10.08 -13.38 -18.83
CA SER A 19 -8.72 -12.85 -18.74
C SER A 19 -8.72 -12.01 -17.48
N GLU A 20 -8.26 -12.55 -16.35
CA GLU A 20 -7.98 -11.75 -15.15
C GLU A 20 -6.99 -10.64 -15.56
N ALA A 21 -7.53 -9.46 -15.90
CA ALA A 21 -6.72 -8.28 -16.05
C ALA A 21 -6.04 -8.07 -14.70
N ILE A 22 -4.70 -8.10 -14.68
CA ILE A 22 -3.91 -7.83 -13.48
C ILE A 22 -4.40 -6.49 -12.89
N ASP A 23 -4.93 -6.55 -11.67
CA ASP A 23 -5.44 -5.42 -10.90
C ASP A 23 -4.41 -4.28 -10.89
N ALA A 24 -4.85 -3.04 -11.07
CA ALA A 24 -3.95 -1.88 -11.15
C ALA A 24 -3.10 -1.75 -9.88
N CYS A 25 -3.68 -2.03 -8.72
CA CYS A 25 -2.95 -2.03 -7.45
C CYS A 25 -1.92 -3.16 -7.34
N GLN A 26 -2.10 -4.28 -8.04
CA GLN A 26 -1.07 -5.32 -8.14
C GLN A 26 0.11 -4.85 -8.99
N LYS A 27 -0.14 -4.17 -10.12
CA LYS A 27 0.93 -3.57 -10.94
C LYS A 27 1.73 -2.53 -10.16
N LEU A 28 1.04 -1.70 -9.36
CA LEU A 28 1.67 -0.78 -8.43
C LEU A 28 2.57 -1.51 -7.42
N ALA A 29 2.05 -2.55 -6.76
CA ALA A 29 2.83 -3.30 -5.79
C ALA A 29 4.10 -3.91 -6.42
N ILE A 30 3.99 -4.44 -7.65
CA ILE A 30 5.15 -4.93 -8.40
C ILE A 30 6.15 -3.80 -8.66
N CYS A 31 5.70 -2.64 -9.18
CA CYS A 31 6.58 -1.49 -9.42
C CYS A 31 7.30 -1.04 -8.14
N ALA A 32 6.57 -0.91 -7.04
CA ALA A 32 7.12 -0.51 -5.76
C ALA A 32 8.20 -1.50 -5.29
N LEU A 33 7.93 -2.80 -5.36
CA LEU A 33 8.87 -3.85 -4.94
C LEU A 33 10.10 -3.93 -5.84
N ASP A 34 9.97 -3.66 -7.14
CA ASP A 34 11.08 -3.74 -8.10
C ASP A 34 11.97 -2.49 -8.07
N LYS A 35 11.39 -1.32 -7.77
CA LYS A 35 12.04 -0.03 -8.02
C LYS A 35 12.17 0.88 -6.81
N CYS A 36 11.28 0.77 -5.84
CA CYS A 36 11.16 1.73 -4.74
C CYS A 36 11.36 1.13 -3.36
N ILE A 37 11.45 -0.19 -3.23
CA ILE A 37 11.62 -0.90 -1.96
C ILE A 37 12.92 -1.69 -2.04
N ALA A 38 13.83 -1.42 -1.09
CA ALA A 38 15.03 -2.22 -0.97
C ALA A 38 14.66 -3.66 -0.56
N PRO A 39 15.30 -4.70 -1.14
CA PRO A 39 14.96 -6.08 -0.83
C PRO A 39 15.15 -6.38 0.67
N ALA A 40 14.41 -7.38 1.15
CA ALA A 40 14.64 -7.93 2.47
C ALA A 40 16.04 -8.58 2.51
N SER A 41 16.89 -8.09 3.39
CA SER A 41 18.25 -8.58 3.60
C SER A 41 18.41 -9.32 4.93
N THR A 42 17.45 -9.12 5.83
CA THR A 42 17.41 -9.65 7.20
C THR A 42 15.96 -9.81 7.65
N TYR A 43 15.75 -10.69 8.62
CA TYR A 43 14.46 -10.90 9.29
C TYR A 43 14.48 -10.14 10.63
N PRO A 44 13.71 -9.05 10.79
CA PRO A 44 13.65 -8.29 12.05
C PRO A 44 12.90 -9.07 13.14
N PRO A 45 12.85 -8.58 14.40
CA PRO A 45 11.86 -9.03 15.37
C PRO A 45 10.45 -8.98 14.78
N LEU A 46 9.57 -9.88 15.23
CA LEU A 46 8.24 -10.06 14.64
C LEU A 46 7.45 -8.75 14.64
N GLU A 47 7.44 -8.06 15.78
CA GLU A 47 6.79 -6.77 16.02
C GLU A 47 7.28 -5.64 15.09
N ASP A 48 8.49 -5.76 14.53
CA ASP A 48 9.13 -4.73 13.70
C ASP A 48 9.03 -5.02 12.20
N VAL A 49 8.38 -6.11 11.80
CA VAL A 49 8.30 -6.55 10.40
C VAL A 49 7.68 -5.49 9.48
N VAL A 50 6.58 -4.85 9.87
CA VAL A 50 5.99 -3.74 9.10
C VAL A 50 6.87 -2.50 9.14
N ARG A 51 7.43 -2.15 10.29
CA ARG A 51 8.36 -1.01 10.41
C ARG A 51 9.57 -1.17 9.47
N ASN A 52 10.10 -2.38 9.35
CA ASN A 52 11.20 -2.71 8.44
C ASN A 52 10.81 -2.49 6.96
N LEU A 53 9.60 -2.89 6.54
CA LEU A 53 9.09 -2.56 5.20
C LEU A 53 9.05 -1.04 4.99
N LEU A 54 8.43 -0.31 5.91
CA LEU A 54 8.28 1.15 5.79
C LEU A 54 9.64 1.83 5.67
N ASN A 55 10.62 1.42 6.48
CA ASN A 55 11.98 1.95 6.44
C ASN A 55 12.67 1.69 5.10
N LYS A 56 12.47 0.51 4.51
CA LYS A 56 13.02 0.12 3.19
C LYS A 56 12.30 0.75 2.01
N THR A 57 11.14 1.36 2.23
CA THR A 57 10.31 1.95 1.17
C THR A 57 10.70 3.42 0.91
N ASN A 58 10.94 3.77 -0.34
CA ASN A 58 11.02 5.15 -0.81
C ASN A 58 9.64 5.60 -1.30
N PHE A 59 8.85 6.24 -0.44
CA PHE A 59 7.49 6.68 -0.76
C PHE A 59 7.44 7.78 -1.82
N ALA A 60 8.46 8.64 -1.91
CA ALA A 60 8.58 9.61 -3.00
C ALA A 60 8.77 8.91 -4.37
N CYS A 61 9.45 7.76 -4.40
CA CYS A 61 9.55 6.92 -5.60
C CYS A 61 8.20 6.26 -5.93
N VAL A 62 7.48 5.74 -4.93
CA VAL A 62 6.18 5.05 -5.13
C VAL A 62 5.11 6.03 -5.64
N LEU A 63 4.98 7.20 -5.02
CA LEU A 63 3.97 8.22 -5.38
C LEU A 63 4.44 9.16 -6.49
N GLY A 64 5.70 9.06 -6.88
CA GLY A 64 6.32 9.92 -7.88
C GLY A 64 6.37 9.29 -9.27
N PRO A 65 7.15 9.90 -10.19
CA PRO A 65 7.19 9.51 -11.60
C PRO A 65 7.50 8.03 -11.86
N THR A 66 8.28 7.36 -11.00
CA THR A 66 8.70 5.97 -11.19
C THR A 66 7.54 4.99 -11.26
N CYS A 67 6.54 5.15 -10.39
CA CYS A 67 5.36 4.29 -10.34
C CYS A 67 4.04 5.05 -10.59
N TYR A 68 4.13 6.28 -11.10
CA TYR A 68 3.01 7.22 -11.24
C TYR A 68 1.78 6.61 -11.92
N GLU A 69 1.94 6.05 -13.13
CA GLU A 69 0.79 5.52 -13.88
C GLU A 69 0.11 4.35 -13.15
N PHE A 70 0.88 3.48 -12.50
CA PHE A 70 0.30 2.37 -11.73
C PHE A 70 -0.37 2.87 -10.44
N CYS A 71 0.19 3.91 -9.81
CA CYS A 71 -0.38 4.52 -8.62
C CYS A 71 -1.69 5.23 -8.95
N LYS A 72 -1.71 6.01 -10.04
CA LYS A 72 -2.87 6.72 -10.56
C LYS A 72 -4.03 5.77 -10.90
N ASP A 73 -3.75 4.60 -11.45
CA ASP A 73 -4.79 3.62 -11.80
C ASP A 73 -5.25 2.77 -10.60
N CYS A 74 -4.50 2.79 -9.50
CA CYS A 74 -4.86 2.12 -8.25
C CYS A 74 -5.54 3.11 -7.30
N GLU A 75 -6.86 3.03 -7.12
CA GLU A 75 -7.67 4.01 -6.34
C GLU A 75 -7.05 4.38 -4.98
N THR A 76 -6.58 3.37 -4.22
CA THR A 76 -5.95 3.60 -2.91
C THR A 76 -4.65 4.41 -2.98
N CYS A 77 -3.83 4.19 -4.02
CA CYS A 77 -2.59 4.94 -4.21
C CYS A 77 -2.83 6.30 -4.85
N GLN A 78 -3.74 6.36 -5.82
CA GLN A 78 -4.17 7.60 -6.46
C GLN A 78 -4.61 8.61 -5.41
N TYR A 79 -5.40 8.17 -4.43
CA TYR A 79 -5.81 9.00 -3.32
C TYR A 79 -4.60 9.59 -2.56
N ALA A 80 -3.65 8.76 -2.16
CA ALA A 80 -2.43 9.20 -1.46
C ALA A 80 -1.58 10.14 -2.32
N GLN A 81 -1.46 9.86 -3.62
CA GLN A 81 -0.74 10.68 -4.59
C GLN A 81 -1.35 12.08 -4.72
N GLU A 82 -2.68 12.17 -4.88
CA GLU A 82 -3.37 13.46 -4.96
C GLU A 82 -3.34 14.21 -3.62
N GLN A 83 -3.49 13.52 -2.48
CA GLN A 83 -3.37 14.19 -1.18
C GLN A 83 -1.96 14.77 -0.99
N MET A 84 -0.90 14.01 -1.30
CA MET A 84 0.46 14.53 -1.21
C MET A 84 0.71 15.69 -2.17
N LYS A 85 0.16 15.64 -3.38
CA LYS A 85 0.22 16.75 -4.33
C LYS A 85 -0.47 18.00 -3.78
N HIS A 86 -1.71 17.90 -3.29
CA HIS A 86 -2.43 19.03 -2.69
C HIS A 86 -1.66 19.60 -1.50
N LEU A 87 -1.16 18.73 -0.62
CA LEU A 87 -0.36 19.11 0.54
C LEU A 87 0.89 19.92 0.14
N ILE A 88 1.66 19.45 -0.87
CA ILE A 88 2.85 20.15 -1.38
C ILE A 88 2.47 21.50 -2.02
N LEU A 89 1.37 21.54 -2.77
CA LEU A 89 0.84 22.75 -3.41
C LEU A 89 0.13 23.70 -2.44
N ARG A 90 -0.01 23.31 -1.17
CA ARG A 90 -0.77 24.03 -0.12
C ARG A 90 -2.25 24.23 -0.47
N GLU A 91 -2.81 23.26 -1.17
CA GLU A 91 -4.23 23.16 -1.51
C GLU A 91 -4.98 22.33 -0.45
N SER A 92 -6.31 22.38 -0.49
CA SER A 92 -7.16 21.57 0.39
C SER A 92 -7.09 20.09 0.02
N THR A 93 -6.91 19.23 1.02
CA THR A 93 -7.09 17.78 0.88
C THR A 93 -8.58 17.42 0.78
N SER A 94 -8.87 16.19 0.40
CA SER A 94 -10.25 15.71 0.19
C SER A 94 -10.97 15.28 1.48
N GLY A 95 -10.24 15.10 2.60
CA GLY A 95 -10.84 14.84 3.91
C GLY A 95 -11.23 13.38 4.16
N LYS A 96 -10.82 12.42 3.32
CA LYS A 96 -11.17 11.00 3.52
C LYS A 96 -10.40 10.34 4.67
N CYS A 97 -9.21 10.88 5.00
CA CYS A 97 -8.35 10.41 6.08
C CYS A 97 -7.95 11.59 6.97
N PRO A 98 -8.88 12.15 7.76
CA PRO A 98 -8.73 13.48 8.34
C PRO A 98 -7.54 13.59 9.30
N LYS A 99 -7.29 12.60 10.18
CA LYS A 99 -6.15 12.70 11.12
C LYS A 99 -4.82 12.49 10.40
N LEU A 100 -4.76 11.57 9.44
CA LEU A 100 -3.58 11.37 8.61
C LEU A 100 -3.25 12.62 7.79
N GLU A 101 -4.23 13.23 7.15
CA GLU A 101 -4.07 14.45 6.35
C GLU A 101 -3.64 15.64 7.24
N GLU A 102 -4.27 15.83 8.41
CA GLU A 102 -3.88 16.86 9.37
C GLU A 102 -2.43 16.65 9.88
N CYS A 103 -2.08 15.41 10.21
CA CYS A 103 -0.71 15.08 10.59
C CYS A 103 0.27 15.35 9.45
N ALA A 104 -0.08 15.02 8.20
CA ALA A 104 0.75 15.26 7.03
C ALA A 104 0.95 16.77 6.76
N HIS A 105 -0.06 17.60 7.00
CA HIS A 105 0.10 19.06 7.01
C HIS A 105 1.16 19.51 8.02
N SER A 106 1.21 18.92 9.22
CA SER A 106 2.24 19.24 10.22
C SER A 106 3.65 18.89 9.74
N CYS A 107 3.82 17.78 9.02
CA CYS A 107 5.11 17.37 8.46
C CYS A 107 5.67 18.38 7.45
N LEU A 108 4.80 19.03 6.66
CA LEU A 108 5.21 20.06 5.69
C LEU A 108 5.45 21.42 6.35
N ARG A 109 4.66 21.77 7.36
CA ARG A 109 4.82 23.03 8.12
C ARG A 109 6.16 23.08 8.85
N ASP A 110 6.62 21.95 9.38
CA ASP A 110 7.87 21.86 10.12
C ASP A 110 9.11 21.86 9.20
N HIS A 111 8.94 22.13 7.88
CA HIS A 111 10.00 22.16 6.87
C HIS A 111 10.87 20.90 6.86
N MET A 112 10.26 19.73 7.09
CA MET A 112 10.95 18.45 7.07
C MET A 112 11.63 18.23 5.72
N ARG A 113 12.90 17.83 5.74
CA ARG A 113 13.70 17.55 4.55
C ARG A 113 13.10 16.41 3.70
N ASP A 114 12.40 15.49 4.35
CA ASP A 114 11.68 14.39 3.72
C ASP A 114 10.26 14.30 4.30
N PRO A 115 9.27 14.98 3.69
CA PRO A 115 7.89 14.93 4.17
C PRO A 115 7.26 13.55 4.01
N PHE A 116 7.72 12.74 3.04
CA PHE A 116 7.18 11.41 2.82
C PHE A 116 7.56 10.46 3.96
N SER A 117 8.81 10.50 4.44
CA SER A 117 9.20 9.70 5.61
C SER A 117 8.46 10.12 6.87
N CYS A 118 8.26 11.43 7.09
CA CYS A 118 7.47 11.93 8.23
C CYS A 118 6.04 11.37 8.23
N VAL A 119 5.39 11.29 7.06
CA VAL A 119 4.02 10.80 6.92
C VAL A 119 3.95 9.28 7.05
N PHE A 120 4.78 8.55 6.28
CA PHE A 120 4.59 7.11 6.09
C PHE A 120 5.48 6.22 6.96
N LYS A 121 6.50 6.76 7.63
CA LYS A 121 7.44 5.98 8.47
C LYS A 121 7.42 6.39 9.95
N ASP A 122 7.27 7.68 10.19
CA ASP A 122 7.51 8.26 11.50
C ASP A 122 6.21 8.73 12.17
N ARG A 123 5.91 10.03 12.09
CA ARG A 123 4.93 10.71 12.94
C ARG A 123 3.50 10.28 12.67
N CYS A 124 3.13 10.14 11.39
CA CYS A 124 1.73 9.95 11.00
C CYS A 124 1.37 8.50 10.72
N VAL A 125 2.34 7.58 10.81
CA VAL A 125 2.19 6.18 10.44
C VAL A 125 1.05 5.49 11.19
N GLN A 126 0.79 5.89 12.44
CA GLN A 126 -0.30 5.32 13.24
C GLN A 126 -1.67 5.52 12.60
N TYR A 127 -1.94 6.68 11.99
CA TYR A 127 -3.24 6.98 11.35
C TYR A 127 -3.41 6.23 10.02
N CYS A 128 -2.32 5.73 9.44
CA CYS A 128 -2.38 4.82 8.29
C CYS A 128 -2.59 3.37 8.73
N LEU A 129 -1.97 2.96 9.85
CA LEU A 129 -1.89 1.55 10.26
C LEU A 129 -2.96 1.13 11.29
N ASP A 130 -3.68 2.07 11.89
CA ASP A 130 -4.75 1.79 12.86
C ASP A 130 -6.02 1.16 12.24
N ASN A 131 -6.08 1.11 10.89
CA ASN A 131 -7.22 0.65 10.11
C ASN A 131 -8.56 1.34 10.46
N GLN A 132 -8.50 2.55 11.02
CA GLN A 132 -9.65 3.31 11.47
C GLN A 132 -9.70 4.67 10.78
N ASP A 133 -8.62 5.45 10.85
CA ASP A 133 -8.61 6.78 10.25
C ASP A 133 -8.50 6.73 8.73
N CYS A 134 -7.63 5.85 8.21
CA CYS A 134 -7.38 5.76 6.77
C CYS A 134 -7.34 4.32 6.22
N PRO A 135 -8.51 3.69 5.98
CA PRO A 135 -8.59 2.34 5.42
C PRO A 135 -7.88 2.20 4.05
N GLN A 136 -7.88 3.25 3.23
CA GLN A 136 -7.20 3.24 1.93
C GLN A 136 -5.68 3.11 2.10
N CYS A 137 -5.10 3.81 3.09
CA CYS A 137 -3.67 3.73 3.38
C CYS A 137 -3.32 2.35 3.96
N PHE A 138 -4.11 1.84 4.89
CA PHE A 138 -3.94 0.52 5.47
C PHE A 138 -3.89 -0.58 4.39
N GLU A 139 -4.86 -0.59 3.48
CA GLU A 139 -4.95 -1.60 2.42
C GLU A 139 -3.85 -1.45 1.36
N LEU A 140 -3.40 -0.22 1.08
CA LEU A 140 -2.23 0.02 0.22
C LEU A 140 -0.97 -0.61 0.83
N VAL A 141 -0.67 -0.30 2.10
CA VAL A 141 0.51 -0.84 2.78
C VAL A 141 0.40 -2.35 2.91
N LYS A 142 -0.77 -2.89 3.25
CA LYS A 142 -1.02 -4.35 3.33
C LYS A 142 -0.73 -5.05 2.01
N ARG A 143 -1.16 -4.48 0.88
CA ARG A 143 -0.95 -5.08 -0.44
C ARG A 143 0.54 -5.09 -0.81
N VAL A 144 1.24 -3.98 -0.60
CA VAL A 144 2.69 -3.89 -0.81
C VAL A 144 3.44 -4.85 0.11
N PHE A 145 3.06 -4.89 1.39
CA PHE A 145 3.62 -5.81 2.37
C PHE A 145 3.45 -7.26 1.96
N THR A 146 2.27 -7.63 1.45
CA THR A 146 2.01 -9.00 1.04
C THR A 146 3.04 -9.45 -0.01
N GLY A 147 3.33 -8.62 -1.02
CA GLY A 147 4.36 -8.92 -2.00
C GLY A 147 5.78 -8.92 -1.43
N PHE A 148 6.10 -7.99 -0.53
CA PHE A 148 7.39 -7.96 0.17
C PHE A 148 7.64 -9.22 1.00
N CYS A 149 6.62 -9.66 1.74
CA CYS A 149 6.65 -10.85 2.57
C CYS A 149 6.88 -12.13 1.76
N TYR A 150 6.15 -12.30 0.64
CA TYR A 150 6.37 -13.45 -0.26
C TYR A 150 7.77 -13.44 -0.88
N ARG A 151 8.21 -12.30 -1.42
CA ARG A 151 9.52 -12.19 -2.08
C ARG A 151 10.69 -12.32 -1.10
N GLY A 152 10.49 -11.95 0.16
CA GLY A 152 11.50 -12.01 1.21
C GLY A 152 11.56 -13.33 1.98
N GLY A 153 10.67 -14.31 1.70
CA GLY A 153 10.64 -15.58 2.42
C GLY A 153 10.20 -15.46 3.89
N PHE A 154 9.30 -14.52 4.18
CA PHE A 154 8.84 -14.27 5.56
C PHE A 154 7.91 -15.39 6.07
N ILE A 155 7.24 -16.10 5.15
CA ILE A 155 6.34 -17.20 5.53
C ILE A 155 7.13 -18.34 6.17
N GLU A 156 8.23 -18.73 5.53
CA GLU A 156 9.12 -19.79 5.99
C GLU A 156 9.78 -19.43 7.31
N HIS A 157 10.18 -18.16 7.47
CA HIS A 157 10.86 -17.69 8.67
C HIS A 157 9.94 -17.58 9.89
N TYR A 158 8.75 -16.95 9.75
CA TYR A 158 7.85 -16.69 10.88
C TYR A 158 6.74 -17.73 11.04
N GLY A 159 6.61 -18.69 10.11
CA GLY A 159 5.57 -19.72 10.13
C GLY A 159 4.15 -19.17 9.96
N LYS A 160 3.99 -17.98 9.38
CA LYS A 160 2.71 -17.26 9.26
C LYS A 160 2.46 -16.80 7.84
N LYS A 161 1.19 -16.84 7.40
CA LYS A 161 0.78 -16.26 6.12
C LYS A 161 0.95 -14.74 6.15
N CYS A 162 1.29 -14.14 5.01
CA CYS A 162 1.63 -12.71 4.92
C CYS A 162 0.51 -11.75 5.37
N LYS A 163 -0.76 -12.02 5.04
CA LYS A 163 -1.87 -11.13 5.46
C LYS A 163 -2.05 -11.11 6.98
N PRO A 164 -2.22 -12.26 7.68
CA PRO A 164 -2.23 -12.28 9.14
C PRO A 164 -0.97 -11.72 9.79
N LEU A 165 0.20 -11.95 9.17
CA LEU A 165 1.46 -11.39 9.64
C LEU A 165 1.43 -9.85 9.59
N PHE A 166 0.91 -9.27 8.52
CA PHE A 166 0.71 -7.82 8.42
C PHE A 166 -0.23 -7.30 9.51
N ASP A 167 -1.43 -7.87 9.62
CA ASP A 167 -2.46 -7.37 10.55
C ASP A 167 -1.91 -7.36 11.98
N GLN A 168 -1.26 -8.45 12.40
CA GLN A 168 -0.65 -8.55 13.73
C GLN A 168 0.45 -7.50 13.97
N THR A 169 1.34 -7.32 12.99
CA THR A 169 2.53 -6.49 13.17
C THR A 169 2.24 -5.00 12.96
N ALA A 170 1.21 -4.65 12.20
CA ALA A 170 0.65 -3.30 12.13
C ALA A 170 0.00 -2.91 13.47
N GLU A 171 -0.81 -3.80 14.07
CA GLU A 171 -1.43 -3.56 15.38
C GLU A 171 -0.38 -3.39 16.49
N ALA A 172 0.65 -4.24 16.52
CA ALA A 172 1.75 -4.14 17.48
C ALA A 172 2.49 -2.80 17.34
N LEU A 173 2.77 -2.39 16.10
CA LEU A 173 3.43 -1.13 15.78
C LEU A 173 2.62 0.08 16.27
N VAL A 174 1.32 0.13 15.99
CA VAL A 174 0.43 1.21 16.45
C VAL A 174 0.39 1.23 17.98
N SER A 175 0.24 0.07 18.63
CA SER A 175 0.20 -0.03 20.09
C SER A 175 1.47 0.51 20.74
N ASN A 176 2.64 0.20 20.17
CA ASN A 176 3.93 0.68 20.67
C ASN A 176 4.09 2.21 20.52
N ILE A 177 3.56 2.79 19.44
CA ILE A 177 3.57 4.25 19.22
C ILE A 177 2.69 4.95 20.26
N VAL A 178 1.50 4.43 20.53
CA VAL A 178 0.55 5.02 21.49
C VAL A 178 1.04 4.90 22.94
N ALA A 179 1.85 3.88 23.25
CA ALA A 179 2.41 3.68 24.58
C ALA A 179 3.69 4.51 24.88
N SER A 180 4.27 5.16 23.86
CA SER A 180 5.51 5.95 23.96
C SER A 180 5.23 7.43 24.21
#